data_AF-A0A8F5VPE2-F1
#
_entry.id   AF-A0A8F5VPE2-F1
#
_cell.length_a   1.000
_cell.length_b   1.000
_cell.length_c   1.000
_cell.angle_alpha   90.00
_cell.angle_beta   90.00
_cell.angle_gamma   90.00
#
_symmetry.space_group_name_H-M   'P 1'
#
loop_
_entity.id
_entity.type
_entity.pdbx_description
1 polymer ?
#
loop_
_entity_poly.entity_id
_entity_poly.type
_entity_poly.pdbx_seq_one_letter_code
_entity_poly.pdbx_strand_id
1 'polypeptide(L)' 'MENEQIKTIFEKEGITSEIQCTKAFEISEKYGVSKMEIARYCNKNNIKIRACQLGCFK' A
#
# COMPACT_ATOMS: atom_id res chain seq x y z
N MET A 1 -4.65 -10.35 -14.08
CA MET A 1 -3.17 -10.29 -13.96
C MET A 1 -2.72 -8.98 -13.29
N GLU A 2 -3.47 -8.46 -12.32
CA GLU A 2 -3.49 -7.00 -12.06
C GLU A 2 -2.78 -6.55 -10.77
N ASN A 3 -1.87 -7.36 -10.20
CA ASN A 3 -1.28 -7.06 -8.88
C ASN A 3 0.22 -7.32 -8.76
N GLU A 4 0.90 -7.65 -9.85
CA GLU A 4 2.30 -8.10 -9.81
C GLU A 4 3.28 -6.93 -9.56
N GLN A 5 2.95 -5.74 -10.08
CA GLN A 5 3.71 -4.51 -9.83
C GLN A 5 3.66 -4.10 -8.35
N ILE A 6 2.48 -4.11 -7.72
CA ILE A 6 2.32 -3.72 -6.31
C ILE A 6 3.05 -4.69 -5.40
N LYS A 7 2.97 -6.00 -5.68
CA LYS A 7 3.74 -7.01 -4.95
C LYS A 7 5.24 -6.72 -4.98
N THR A 8 5.80 -6.48 -6.16
CA THR A 8 7.23 -6.18 -6.33
C THR A 8 7.64 -4.91 -5.57
N ILE A 9 6.79 -3.87 -5.58
CA ILE A 9 7.05 -2.63 -4.85
C ILE A 9 7.02 -2.87 -3.33
N PHE A 10 6.05 -3.64 -2.84
CA PHE A 10 5.93 -3.96 -1.42
C PHE A 10 7.14 -4.78 -0.95
N GLU A 11 7.60 -5.76 -1.73
CA GLU A 11 8.82 -6.51 -1.44
C GLU A 11 10.06 -5.60 -1.41
N LYS A 12 10.18 -4.65 -2.35
CA LYS A 12 11.29 -3.67 -2.38
C LYS A 12 11.28 -2.72 -1.17
N GLU A 13 10.11 -2.32 -0.70
CA GLU A 13 9.96 -1.43 0.46
C GLU A 13 9.91 -2.21 1.79
N GLY A 14 10.01 -3.55 1.76
CA GLY A 14 10.04 -4.40 2.95
C GLY A 14 8.68 -4.56 3.65
N ILE A 15 7.58 -4.44 2.90
CA ILE A 15 6.22 -4.43 3.41
C ILE A 15 5.62 -5.83 3.30
N THR A 16 5.37 -6.47 4.43
CA THR A 16 4.92 -7.87 4.51
C THR A 16 3.50 -8.00 5.03
N SER A 17 3.19 -7.42 6.19
CA SER A 17 1.89 -7.59 6.86
C SER A 17 1.15 -6.28 7.14
N GLU A 18 1.86 -5.17 7.20
CA GLU A 18 1.28 -3.86 7.45
C GLU A 18 2.05 -2.74 6.76
N ILE A 19 1.34 -1.68 6.41
CA ILE A 19 1.86 -0.51 5.72
C ILE A 19 1.36 0.76 6.40
N GLN A 20 2.23 1.75 6.54
CA GLN A 20 1.80 3.08 6.98
C GLN A 20 1.11 3.81 5.83
N CYS A 21 0.06 4.58 6.14
CA CYS A 21 -0.65 5.37 5.13
C CYS A 21 0.30 6.33 4.39
N THR A 22 1.23 6.98 5.09
CA THR A 22 2.33 7.76 4.49
C THR A 22 3.08 6.97 3.43
N LYS A 23 3.52 5.76 3.77
CA LYS A 23 4.28 4.87 2.90
C LYS A 23 3.47 4.44 1.68
N ALA A 24 2.17 4.18 1.84
CA ALA A 24 1.28 3.89 0.72
C ALA A 24 1.15 5.08 -0.25
N PHE A 25 1.12 6.32 0.28
CA PHE A 25 1.11 7.53 -0.53
C PHE A 25 2.45 7.75 -1.23
N GLU A 26 3.58 7.59 -0.54
CA GLU A 26 4.92 7.64 -1.14
C GLU A 26 5.04 6.65 -2.30
N ILE A 27 4.59 5.42 -2.12
CA ILE A 27 4.59 4.38 -3.16
C ILE A 27 3.72 4.81 -4.35
N SER A 28 2.53 5.35 -4.08
CA SER A 28 1.63 5.84 -5.13
C SER A 28 2.30 6.91 -5.98
N GLU A 29 2.99 7.87 -5.36
CA GLU A 29 3.67 8.97 -6.08
C GLU A 29 4.96 8.51 -6.75
N LYS A 30 5.77 7.69 -6.07
CA LYS A 30 7.06 7.20 -6.55
C LYS A 30 6.94 6.27 -7.75
N TYR A 31 5.92 5.42 -7.77
CA TYR A 31 5.74 4.40 -8.81
C TYR A 31 4.55 4.71 -9.74
N GLY A 32 3.85 5.83 -9.53
CA GLY A 32 2.70 6.24 -10.34
C GLY A 32 1.48 5.32 -10.20
N VAL A 33 1.40 4.53 -9.12
CA VAL A 33 0.31 3.59 -8.88
C VAL A 33 -0.86 4.30 -8.23
N SER A 34 -2.09 3.94 -8.60
CA SER A 34 -3.26 4.51 -7.94
C SER A 34 -3.36 4.05 -6.49
N LYS A 35 -3.65 4.98 -5.57
CA LYS A 35 -3.93 4.68 -4.16
C LYS A 35 -5.05 3.64 -4.03
N MET A 36 -6.00 3.64 -4.97
CA MET A 36 -7.08 2.67 -5.01
C MET A 36 -6.57 1.25 -5.31
N GLU A 37 -5.59 1.10 -6.20
CA GLU A 37 -5.00 -0.21 -6.47
C GLU A 37 -4.18 -0.71 -5.29
N ILE A 38 -3.42 0.18 -4.64
CA ILE A 38 -2.69 -0.14 -3.40
C ILE A 38 -3.68 -0.60 -2.32
N ALA A 39 -4.79 0.12 -2.13
CA ALA A 39 -5.82 -0.26 -1.17
C ALA A 39 -6.49 -1.61 -1.52
N ARG A 40 -6.79 -1.85 -2.81
CA ARG A 40 -7.32 -3.14 -3.28
C ARG A 40 -6.33 -4.27 -3.02
N TYR A 41 -5.05 -4.05 -3.30
CA TYR A 41 -3.99 -5.02 -3.03
C TYR A 41 -3.88 -5.32 -1.54
N CYS A 42 -3.86 -4.28 -0.68
CA CYS A 42 -3.82 -4.45 0.76
C CYS A 42 -5.02 -5.24 1.28
N ASN A 43 -6.24 -4.88 0.86
CA ASN A 43 -7.46 -5.60 1.24
C ASN A 43 -7.43 -7.07 0.79
N LYS A 44 -6.96 -7.34 -0.44
CA LYS A 44 -6.89 -8.71 -0.97
C LYS A 44 -5.85 -9.58 -0.25
N ASN A 45 -4.73 -8.98 0.16
CA ASN A 45 -3.62 -9.68 0.81
C ASN A 45 -3.65 -9.58 2.35
N ASN A 46 -4.76 -9.10 2.93
CA ASN A 46 -4.90 -8.89 4.38
C ASN A 46 -3.79 -8.01 5.00
N ILE A 47 -3.25 -7.06 4.22
CA ILE A 47 -2.23 -6.12 4.71
C ILE A 47 -2.94 -4.98 5.43
N LYS A 48 -2.56 -4.76 6.69
CA LYS A 48 -3.17 -3.70 7.52
C LYS A 48 -2.58 -2.34 7.18
N ILE A 49 -3.43 -1.37 6.87
CA ILE A 49 -3.02 0.02 6.74
C ILE A 49 -3.07 0.65 8.14
N ARG A 50 -1.94 1.14 8.63
CA ARG A 50 -1.78 1.80 9.94
C ARG A 50 -1.41 3.27 9.77
N ALA A 51 -1.55 4.04 10.85
CA ALA A 51 -1.14 5.45 10.90
C ALA A 51 -1.70 6.29 9.74
N CYS A 52 -3.03 6.35 9.63
CA CYS A 52 -3.69 7.16 8.62
C CYS A 52 -3.38 8.65 8.83
N GLN A 53 -2.75 9.30 7.86
CA GLN A 53 -2.47 10.75 7.95
C GLN A 53 -3.74 11.60 8.01
N LEU A 54 -4.84 11.08 7.48
CA LEU A 54 -6.16 11.73 7.54
C LEU A 54 -6.89 11.43 8.86
N GLY A 55 -6.32 10.63 9.77
CA GLY A 55 -6.96 10.21 11.00
C GLY A 55 -8.12 9.21 10.82
N CYS A 56 -8.34 8.69 9.61
CA CYS A 56 -9.49 7.83 9.30
C CYS A 56 -9.40 6.41 9.87
N PHE A 57 -8.19 5.92 10.16
CA PHE A 57 -7.97 4.60 10.73
C PHE A 57 -7.26 4.76 12.07
N LYS A 58 -8.02 4.66 13.17
CA LYS A 58 -7.52 4.48 14.54
C LYS A 58 -7.44 2.99 14.86
#